data_AF-A0A8T5EB71-F1
#
_entry.id   AF-A0A8T5EB71-F1
#
_cell.length_a   1.000
_cell.length_b   1.000
_cell.length_c   1.000
_cell.angle_alpha   90.00
_cell.angle_beta   90.00
_cell.angle_gamma   90.00
#
_symmetry.space_group_name_H-M   'P 1'
#
loop_
_entity.id
_entity.type
_entity.pdbx_description
1 polymer ?
#
loop_
_entity_poly.entity_id
_entity_poly.type
_entity_poly.pdbx_seq_one_letter_code
_entity_poly.pdbx_strand_id
1 'polypeptide(L)'
;MKDYLTIIIDYTVNGPFEISGDCNDIGKGEVLETFLRNQIGAGKDSRKPNYEDTYRISLQWYPSNDKIVASCNTGNYGLRDGILQDVLKRLC
;
A
#
# COMPACT_ATOMS: atom_id res chain seq x y z
N MET A 1 12.96 -20.23 -1.28
CA MET A 1 13.03 -18.90 -1.91
C MET A 1 11.75 -18.17 -1.56
N LYS A 2 11.74 -16.85 -1.35
CA LYS A 2 10.46 -16.15 -1.11
C LYS A 2 9.68 -16.13 -2.43
N ASP A 3 8.38 -16.45 -2.38
CA ASP A 3 7.50 -16.49 -3.56
C ASP A 3 6.90 -15.12 -3.92
N TYR A 4 7.25 -14.08 -3.16
CA TYR A 4 6.76 -12.73 -3.33
C TYR A 4 7.86 -11.70 -3.06
N LEU A 5 7.68 -10.51 -3.65
CA LEU A 5 8.42 -9.30 -3.38
C LEU A 5 7.60 -8.40 -2.45
N THR A 6 8.28 -7.76 -1.51
CA THR A 6 7.65 -6.92 -0.48
C THR A 6 7.89 -5.46 -0.79
N ILE A 7 6.86 -4.62 -0.59
CA ILE A 7 6.97 -3.18 -0.50
C ILE A 7 6.40 -2.77 0.85
N ILE A 8 7.15 -1.97 1.60
CA ILE A 8 6.77 -1.47 2.92
C ILE A 8 6.73 0.05 2.86
N ILE A 9 5.63 0.61 3.35
CA ILE A 9 5.38 2.04 3.43
C ILE A 9 5.16 2.37 4.90
N ASP A 10 6.02 3.23 5.43
CA ASP A 10 5.87 3.84 6.75
C ASP A 10 5.46 5.31 6.52
N TYR A 11 4.24 5.67 6.92
CA TYR A 11 3.60 6.95 6.63
C TYR A 11 3.31 7.72 7.91
N THR A 12 3.87 8.93 8.05
CA THR A 12 3.57 9.83 9.17
C THR A 12 2.49 10.82 8.78
N VAL A 13 1.45 10.96 9.60
CA VAL A 13 0.35 11.91 9.35
C VAL A 13 0.90 13.35 9.29
N ASN A 14 0.59 14.06 8.20
CA ASN A 14 1.12 15.41 7.89
C ASN A 14 2.67 15.46 7.82
N GLY A 15 3.32 14.33 7.58
CA GLY A 15 4.77 14.21 7.61
C GLY A 15 5.36 13.52 6.38
N PRO A 16 6.63 13.08 6.48
CA PRO A 16 7.26 12.28 5.45
C PRO A 16 6.66 10.87 5.41
N PHE A 17 6.91 10.19 4.30
CA PHE A 17 6.78 8.73 4.22
C PHE A 17 8.12 8.14 3.78
N GLU A 18 8.33 6.88 4.14
CA GLU A 18 9.45 6.08 3.66
C GLU A 18 8.91 4.87 2.90
N ILE A 19 9.57 4.52 1.79
CA ILE A 19 9.24 3.33 1.01
C ILE A 19 10.46 2.43 0.86
N SER A 20 10.35 1.21 1.36
CA SER A 20 11.40 0.20 1.34
C SER A 20 10.87 -1.12 0.80
N GLY A 21 11.76 -2.09 0.56
CA GLY A 21 11.37 -3.40 0.08
C GLY A 21 12.26 -3.95 -1.03
N ASP A 22 11.77 -4.99 -1.68
CA ASP A 22 12.51 -5.77 -2.67
C ASP A 22 12.46 -5.15 -4.08
N CYS A 23 11.45 -4.30 -4.36
CA CYS A 23 11.30 -3.63 -5.66
C CYS A 23 12.17 -2.37 -5.78
N ASN A 24 12.60 -2.03 -7.00
CA ASN A 24 13.20 -0.73 -7.31
C ASN A 24 12.14 0.38 -7.34
N ASP A 25 12.54 1.65 -7.48
CA ASP A 25 11.61 2.78 -7.36
C ASP A 25 10.52 2.81 -8.44
N ILE A 26 10.83 2.39 -9.66
CA ILE A 26 9.85 2.24 -10.73
C ILE A 26 8.83 1.15 -10.38
N GLY A 27 9.31 -0.03 -10.01
CA GLY A 27 8.47 -1.18 -9.66
C GLY A 27 7.62 -0.94 -8.42
N LYS A 28 8.11 -0.14 -7.46
CA LYS A 28 7.29 0.32 -6.33
C LYS A 28 6.07 1.11 -6.83
N GLY A 29 6.27 2.08 -7.71
CA GLY A 29 5.19 2.86 -8.31
C GLY A 29 4.16 1.98 -9.05
N GLU A 30 4.63 1.07 -9.91
CA GLU A 30 3.77 0.17 -10.69
C GLU A 30 2.93 -0.76 -9.81
N VAL A 31 3.52 -1.33 -8.75
CA VAL A 31 2.78 -2.21 -7.82
C VAL A 31 1.73 -1.40 -7.04
N LEU A 32 2.06 -0.18 -6.60
CA LEU A 32 1.11 0.70 -5.90
C LEU A 32 -0.07 1.07 -6.82
N GLU A 33 0.21 1.48 -8.06
CA GLU A 33 -0.82 1.82 -9.03
C GLU A 33 -1.72 0.61 -9.34
N THR A 34 -1.12 -0.55 -9.60
CA THR A 34 -1.85 -1.80 -9.88
C THR A 34 -2.74 -2.19 -8.71
N PHE A 35 -2.22 -2.11 -7.48
CA PHE A 35 -3.00 -2.41 -6.28
C PHE A 35 -4.21 -1.49 -6.14
N LEU A 36 -4.01 -0.17 -6.26
CA LEU A 36 -5.06 0.85 -6.14
C LEU A 36 -6.14 0.68 -7.21
N ARG A 37 -5.74 0.38 -8.46
CA ARG A 37 -6.66 0.09 -9.56
C ARG A 37 -7.57 -1.10 -9.25
N ASN A 38 -7.03 -2.15 -8.63
CA ASN A 38 -7.78 -3.33 -8.21
C ASN A 38 -8.75 -3.06 -7.04
N GLN A 39 -8.62 -1.94 -6.32
CA GLN A 39 -9.57 -1.57 -5.26
C GLN A 39 -10.83 -0.89 -5.82
N ILE A 40 -10.80 -0.39 -7.06
CA ILE A 40 -11.95 0.28 -7.67
C ILE A 40 -13.09 -0.72 -7.85
N GLY A 41 -14.19 -0.51 -7.12
CA GLY A 41 -15.36 -1.40 -7.17
C GLY A 41 -15.21 -2.70 -6.38
N ALA A 42 -14.15 -2.85 -5.57
CA ALA A 42 -13.92 -4.05 -4.74
C ALA A 42 -14.93 -4.22 -3.57
N GLY A 43 -15.86 -3.28 -3.41
CA GLY A 43 -16.91 -3.31 -2.41
C GLY A 43 -16.72 -2.27 -1.30
N LYS A 44 -17.61 -2.31 -0.31
CA LYS A 44 -17.63 -1.35 0.80
C LYS A 44 -16.95 -1.95 2.02
N ASP A 45 -16.10 -1.17 2.67
CA ASP A 45 -15.60 -1.44 4.01
C ASP A 45 -16.42 -0.64 5.04
N SER A 46 -17.04 -1.34 6.00
CA SER A 46 -17.84 -0.72 7.07
C SER A 46 -17.06 -0.55 8.37
N ARG A 47 -15.81 -1.00 8.44
CA ARG A 47 -14.97 -0.87 9.63
C ARG A 47 -14.54 0.57 9.86
N LYS A 48 -14.34 0.91 11.14
CA LYS A 48 -13.81 2.22 11.54
C LYS A 48 -12.30 2.27 11.24
N PRO A 49 -11.76 3.45 10.88
CA PRO A 49 -10.32 3.63 10.79
C PRO A 49 -9.71 3.55 12.19
N ASN A 50 -8.45 3.12 12.24
CA ASN A 50 -7.58 3.32 13.40
C ASN A 50 -6.95 4.70 13.27
N TYR A 51 -6.97 5.49 14.34
CA TYR A 51 -6.31 6.80 14.37
C TYR A 51 -4.94 6.61 15.02
N GLU A 52 -3.90 6.75 14.21
CA GLU A 52 -2.50 6.59 14.60
C GLU A 52 -1.69 7.76 14.04
N ASP A 53 -0.61 8.13 14.70
CA ASP A 53 0.32 9.14 14.16
C ASP A 53 1.14 8.58 12.98
N THR A 54 1.34 7.26 12.98
CA THR A 54 2.09 6.53 11.96
C THR A 54 1.36 5.28 11.49
N TYR A 55 1.30 5.11 10.18
CA TYR A 55 0.74 3.91 9.54
C TYR A 55 1.83 3.11 8.85
N ARG A 56 1.75 1.79 8.97
CA ARG A 56 2.60 0.85 8.24
C ARG A 56 1.73 0.02 7.31
N ILE A 57 2.04 0.07 6.02
CA ILE A 57 1.38 -0.71 4.97
C ILE A 57 2.42 -1.60 4.31
N SER A 58 2.15 -2.89 4.22
CA SER A 58 2.97 -3.88 3.51
C SER A 58 2.17 -4.43 2.33
N LEU A 59 2.76 -4.35 1.15
CA LEU A 59 2.27 -4.98 -0.08
C LEU A 59 3.18 -6.16 -0.43
N GLN A 60 2.60 -7.32 -0.63
CA GLN A 60 3.28 -8.52 -1.13
C GLN A 60 2.81 -8.77 -2.56
N TRP A 61 3.69 -8.55 -3.53
CA TRP A 61 3.45 -8.85 -4.94
C TRP A 61 4.02 -10.23 -5.27
N TYR A 62 3.20 -11.09 -5.86
CA TYR A 62 3.56 -12.44 -6.28
C TYR A 62 3.79 -12.44 -7.80
N PRO A 63 5.05 -12.42 -8.29
CA PRO A 63 5.33 -12.27 -9.73
C PRO A 63 4.83 -13.44 -10.59
N SER A 64 4.50 -14.57 -9.96
CA SER A 64 4.00 -15.76 -10.67
C SER A 64 2.56 -15.60 -11.19
N ASN A 65 1.77 -14.70 -10.61
CA ASN A 65 0.35 -14.53 -10.96
C ASN A 65 -0.18 -13.10 -10.75
N ASP A 66 0.71 -12.14 -10.54
CA ASP A 66 0.40 -10.73 -10.28
C ASP A 66 -0.56 -10.45 -9.13
N LYS A 67 -0.74 -11.41 -8.23
CA LYS A 67 -1.51 -11.19 -7.01
C LYS A 67 -0.77 -10.21 -6.12
N ILE A 68 -1.50 -9.23 -5.58
CA ILE A 68 -0.98 -8.30 -4.58
C ILE A 68 -1.81 -8.44 -3.31
N VAL A 69 -1.15 -8.70 -2.19
CA VAL A 69 -1.77 -8.82 -0.87
C VAL A 69 -1.31 -7.67 0.01
N ALA A 70 -2.25 -6.99 0.67
CA ALA A 70 -1.97 -5.88 1.57
C ALA A 70 -2.20 -6.26 3.04
N SER A 71 -1.29 -5.84 3.91
CA SER A 71 -1.44 -5.85 5.37
C SER A 71 -1.14 -4.45 5.92
N CYS A 72 -1.93 -3.97 6.88
CA CYS A 72 -1.77 -2.62 7.42
C CYS A 72 -2.44 -2.45 8.79
N ASN A 73 -2.04 -1.40 9.51
CA ASN A 73 -2.62 -1.01 10.80
C ASN A 73 -3.72 0.08 10.69
N THR A 74 -4.23 0.37 9.49
CA THR A 74 -5.19 1.48 9.26
C THR A 74 -6.61 1.21 9.76
N GLY A 75 -6.95 -0.04 10.12
CA GLY A 75 -8.28 -0.44 10.59
C GLY A 75 -9.33 -0.60 9.48
N ASN A 76 -9.20 0.14 8.37
CA ASN A 76 -10.07 0.01 7.20
C ASN A 76 -9.35 0.26 5.85
N TYR A 77 -10.02 -0.12 4.76
CA TYR A 77 -9.53 -0.01 3.39
C TYR A 77 -9.55 1.43 2.88
N GLY A 78 -10.54 2.24 3.26
CA GLY A 78 -10.63 3.63 2.81
C GLY A 78 -9.41 4.47 3.23
N LEU A 79 -8.95 4.33 4.47
CA LEU A 79 -7.76 5.02 4.96
C LEU A 79 -6.48 4.45 4.32
N ARG A 80 -6.37 3.13 4.21
CA ARG A 80 -5.26 2.47 3.50
C ARG A 80 -5.11 3.00 2.08
N ASP A 81 -6.20 3.00 1.32
CA ASP A 81 -6.19 3.38 -0.10
C ASP A 81 -5.95 4.88 -0.26
N GLY A 82 -6.48 5.72 0.64
CA GLY A 82 -6.16 7.14 0.69
C GLY A 82 -4.67 7.44 0.94
N ILE A 83 -4.05 6.73 1.89
CA ILE A 83 -2.60 6.84 2.15
C ILE A 83 -1.79 6.38 0.92
N LEU A 84 -2.11 5.21 0.36
CA LEU A 84 -1.42 4.69 -0.82
C LEU A 84 -1.55 5.64 -2.02
N GLN A 85 -2.71 6.29 -2.17
CA GLN A 85 -2.92 7.29 -3.22
C GLN A 85 -2.08 8.56 -3.00
N ASP A 86 -1.95 9.06 -1.76
CA ASP A 86 -1.06 10.19 -1.44
C ASP A 86 0.40 9.84 -1.74
N VAL A 87 0.85 8.66 -1.30
CA VAL A 87 2.20 8.15 -1.55
C VAL A 87 2.49 8.08 -3.05
N LEU A 88 1.58 7.48 -3.84
CA LEU A 88 1.75 7.38 -5.29
C LEU A 88 1.86 8.76 -5.94
N LYS A 89 1.01 9.72 -5.54
CA LYS A 89 1.05 11.12 -6.06
C LYS A 89 2.34 11.86 -5.72
N ARG A 90 3.03 11.49 -4.66
CA ARG A 90 4.28 12.13 -4.21
C ARG A 90 5.52 11.42 -4.76
N LEU A 91 5.37 10.22 -5.32
CA LEU A 91 6.42 9.48 -6.03
C LEU A 91 6.52 9.88 -7.50
N CYS A 92 5.42 10.32 -8.11
CA CYS A 92 5.32 10.80 -9.50
C CYS A 92 5.38 12.33 -9.56
#